data_AF-A9VAB5-F1
#
_entry.id   AF-A9VAB5-F1
#
_cell.length_a   1.000
_cell.length_b   1.000
_cell.length_c   1.000
_cell.angle_alpha   90.00
_cell.angle_beta   90.00
_cell.angle_gamma   90.00
#
_symmetry.space_group_name_H-M   'P 1'
#
loop_
_entity.id
_entity.type
_entity.pdbx_description
1 polymer ?
#
loop_
_entity_poly.entity_id
_entity_poly.type
_entity_poly.pdbx_seq_one_letter_code
_entity_poly.pdbx_strand_id
1 'polypeptide(L)'
;MASSVERDDLVWVNNVPYNVKEFASRHPGGKTFVSLYGGRDATDAFATYHRRTFPHKSMQGYAVPKEVAAQHEPVASSSLSEDDPDFLNLCREVNEFLHKTGRGKGFAPPVYYLKVALILVAAVVLEVSVVREPNVFLAALLGFVFALIGLNIQHDANHGAVSQRPWINIVLGMTQDWIGGNSLLWLHQHTTIHHIECNDLDHDRDMMDNPVLRFSPLRSRWFFQSLQGFYFLALEAGYAAKVIIGDWYNLLLNMYEGVPISRTVPGWRWWSSVLARICWLVRLVAIPVYLHGWQASCFRAQHMFIVHALACTRPIPFMFHEAFDWASN
;
A
#
# COMPACT_ATOMS: atom_id res chain seq x y z
N MET A 1 20.65 16.73 -3.07
CA MET A 1 20.34 17.12 -4.46
C MET A 1 18.84 17.09 -4.61
N ALA A 2 18.20 18.25 -4.71
CA ALA A 2 16.76 18.37 -4.93
C ALA A 2 16.52 18.42 -6.44
N SER A 3 16.11 17.30 -7.05
CA SER A 3 15.66 17.28 -8.44
C SER A 3 14.14 17.43 -8.47
N SER A 4 13.73 18.69 -8.67
CA SER A 4 12.51 19.16 -9.32
C SER A 4 11.34 18.16 -9.54
N VAL A 5 10.37 18.16 -8.63
CA VAL A 5 8.98 17.80 -9.01
C VAL A 5 8.35 19.06 -9.59
N GLU A 6 8.65 19.36 -10.86
CA GLU A 6 8.39 20.70 -11.42
C GLU A 6 7.00 20.90 -12.04
N ARG A 7 6.15 19.86 -12.16
CA ARG A 7 4.75 19.99 -12.64
C ARG A 7 3.77 19.02 -11.95
N ASP A 8 3.72 19.07 -10.62
CA ASP A 8 2.74 18.32 -9.81
C ASP A 8 1.28 18.56 -10.24
N ASP A 9 1.00 19.70 -10.87
CA ASP A 9 -0.30 20.06 -11.44
C ASP A 9 -0.74 19.21 -12.63
N LEU A 10 0.18 18.43 -13.22
CA LEU A 10 -0.03 17.60 -14.40
C LEU A 10 0.14 16.10 -14.10
N VAL A 11 -0.56 15.27 -14.87
CA VAL A 11 -0.37 13.81 -14.93
C VAL A 11 -0.35 13.40 -16.40
N TRP A 12 0.55 12.49 -16.76
CA TRP A 12 0.68 12.00 -18.13
C TRP A 12 -0.02 10.66 -18.28
N VAL A 13 -0.71 10.48 -19.40
CA VAL A 13 -1.21 9.17 -19.84
C VAL A 13 -1.00 9.07 -21.34
N ASN A 14 -0.32 8.02 -21.80
CA ASN A 14 0.11 7.81 -23.18
C ASN A 14 0.81 9.06 -23.76
N ASN A 15 1.79 9.59 -23.02
CA ASN A 15 2.52 10.81 -23.38
C ASN A 15 1.65 12.07 -23.59
N VAL A 16 0.40 12.09 -23.11
CA VAL A 16 -0.48 13.26 -23.14
C VAL A 16 -0.64 13.81 -21.71
N PRO A 17 -0.33 15.09 -21.46
CA PRO A 17 -0.47 15.70 -20.14
C PRO A 17 -1.91 16.14 -19.87
N TYR A 18 -2.38 15.96 -18.65
CA TYR A 18 -3.71 16.34 -18.17
C TYR A 18 -3.64 17.12 -16.86
N ASN A 19 -4.57 18.06 -16.65
CA ASN A 19 -4.68 18.80 -15.40
C ASN A 19 -5.17 17.91 -14.24
N VAL A 20 -4.32 17.69 -13.24
CA VAL A 20 -4.61 16.81 -12.08
C VAL A 20 -5.76 17.34 -11.25
N LYS A 21 -5.80 18.66 -10.98
CA LYS A 21 -6.78 19.25 -10.07
C LYS A 21 -8.20 19.06 -10.60
N GLU A 22 -8.39 19.32 -11.89
CA GLU A 22 -9.69 19.17 -12.54
C GLU A 22 -10.07 17.70 -12.67
N PHE A 23 -9.14 16.85 -13.12
CA PHE A 23 -9.39 15.43 -13.31
C PHE A 23 -9.70 14.72 -11.99
N ALA A 24 -8.91 14.94 -10.94
CA ALA A 24 -9.07 14.31 -9.64
C ALA A 24 -10.40 14.68 -8.95
N SER A 25 -10.92 15.89 -9.21
CA SER A 25 -12.19 16.34 -8.61
C SER A 25 -13.42 15.59 -9.13
N ARG A 26 -13.32 14.96 -10.30
CA ARG A 26 -14.41 14.26 -10.99
C ARG A 26 -14.20 12.75 -11.10
N HIS A 27 -13.04 12.26 -10.66
CA HIS A 27 -12.68 10.86 -10.81
C HIS A 27 -13.54 9.95 -9.92
N PRO A 28 -14.22 8.92 -10.47
CA PRO A 28 -15.07 8.01 -9.70
C PRO A 28 -14.33 7.24 -8.59
N GLY A 29 -13.04 6.94 -8.78
CA GLY A 29 -12.19 6.32 -7.75
C GLY A 29 -11.80 7.28 -6.61
N GLY A 30 -12.16 8.56 -6.72
CA GLY A 30 -11.87 9.58 -5.74
C GLY A 30 -10.59 10.37 -6.01
N LYS A 31 -10.51 11.53 -5.37
CA LYS A 31 -9.45 12.52 -5.59
C LYS A 31 -8.05 12.03 -5.22
N THR A 32 -7.91 11.27 -4.12
CA THR A 32 -6.58 10.89 -3.61
C THR A 32 -5.77 10.07 -4.61
N PHE A 33 -6.39 9.09 -5.29
CA PHE A 33 -5.67 8.23 -6.25
C PHE A 33 -5.05 9.05 -7.37
N VAL A 34 -5.85 9.88 -8.04
CA VAL A 34 -5.35 10.72 -9.14
C VAL A 34 -4.31 11.71 -8.65
N SER A 35 -4.52 12.32 -7.49
CA SER A 35 -3.56 13.26 -6.91
C SER A 35 -2.22 12.64 -6.53
N LEU A 36 -2.12 11.33 -6.33
CA LEU A 36 -0.81 10.70 -6.07
C LEU A 36 0.08 10.67 -7.32
N TYR A 37 -0.51 10.71 -8.51
CA TYR A 37 0.19 10.72 -9.79
C TYR A 37 0.49 12.12 -10.32
N GLY A 38 0.26 13.18 -9.54
CA GLY A 38 0.75 14.50 -9.91
C GLY A 38 2.26 14.48 -10.12
N GLY A 39 2.71 15.00 -11.26
CA GLY A 39 4.10 14.98 -11.70
C GLY A 39 4.58 13.65 -12.30
N ARG A 40 3.69 12.68 -12.57
CA ARG A 40 4.07 11.32 -13.01
C ARG A 40 3.38 10.88 -14.30
N ASP A 41 3.95 9.88 -14.94
CA ASP A 41 3.22 9.03 -15.88
C ASP A 41 2.30 8.06 -15.12
N ALA A 42 1.04 8.00 -15.52
CA ALA A 42 0.00 7.15 -14.99
C ALA A 42 -0.56 6.19 -16.04
N THR A 43 0.17 5.94 -17.13
CA THR A 43 -0.22 5.03 -18.21
C THR A 43 -0.46 3.62 -17.71
N ASP A 44 0.55 3.00 -17.10
CA ASP A 44 0.44 1.63 -16.58
C ASP A 44 -0.52 1.57 -15.40
N ALA A 45 -0.54 2.62 -14.57
CA ALA A 45 -1.54 2.76 -13.50
C ALA A 45 -2.98 2.75 -14.06
N PHE A 46 -3.24 3.47 -15.14
CA PHE A 46 -4.55 3.46 -15.75
C PHE A 46 -4.88 2.09 -16.33
N ALA A 47 -3.95 1.49 -17.07
CA ALA A 47 -4.13 0.20 -17.73
C ALA A 47 -4.44 -0.91 -16.71
N THR A 48 -3.70 -0.98 -15.60
CA THR A 48 -3.89 -1.99 -14.54
C THR A 48 -5.22 -1.87 -13.81
N TYR A 49 -5.64 -0.65 -13.47
CA TYR A 49 -6.90 -0.41 -12.76
C TYR A 49 -8.14 -0.51 -13.66
N HIS A 50 -8.05 -0.03 -14.90
CA HIS A 50 -9.23 0.11 -15.77
C HIS A 50 -9.31 -0.98 -16.84
N ARG A 51 -8.22 -1.72 -17.09
CA ARG A 51 -8.13 -2.87 -18.02
C ARG A 51 -8.68 -2.56 -19.41
N ARG A 52 -8.38 -1.36 -19.90
CA ARG A 52 -8.84 -0.81 -21.18
C ARG A 52 -7.93 0.33 -21.62
N THR A 53 -8.08 0.75 -22.87
CA THR A 53 -7.37 1.92 -23.41
C THR A 53 -7.89 3.23 -22.79
N PHE A 54 -6.97 4.19 -22.61
CA PHE A 54 -7.32 5.50 -22.08
C PHE A 54 -8.22 6.26 -23.06
N PRO A 55 -9.38 6.76 -22.63
CA PRO A 55 -10.35 7.38 -23.53
C PRO A 55 -9.98 8.84 -23.85
N HIS A 56 -8.87 9.05 -24.57
CA HIS A 56 -8.33 10.39 -24.90
C HIS A 56 -9.40 11.36 -25.41
N LYS A 57 -10.27 10.92 -26.32
CA LYS A 57 -11.36 11.75 -26.89
C LYS A 57 -12.29 12.33 -25.83
N SER A 58 -12.69 11.52 -24.85
CA SER A 58 -13.57 11.95 -23.76
C SER A 58 -12.85 12.83 -22.73
N MET A 59 -11.51 12.80 -22.73
CA MET A 59 -10.65 13.48 -21.77
C MET A 59 -10.02 14.78 -22.31
N GLN A 60 -10.30 15.14 -23.57
CA GLN A 60 -9.70 16.31 -24.24
C GLN A 60 -9.89 17.62 -23.47
N GLY A 61 -11.02 17.79 -22.77
CA GLY A 61 -11.28 18.99 -21.98
C GLY A 61 -10.34 19.21 -20.80
N TYR A 62 -9.60 18.18 -20.38
CA TYR A 62 -8.59 18.26 -19.31
C TYR A 62 -7.16 18.21 -19.83
N ALA A 63 -6.98 17.98 -21.14
CA ALA A 63 -5.67 17.86 -21.75
C ALA A 63 -4.99 19.24 -21.80
N VAL A 64 -3.70 19.25 -21.50
CA VAL A 64 -2.87 20.46 -21.59
C VAL A 64 -2.06 20.39 -22.89
N PRO A 65 -1.91 21.49 -23.66
CA PRO A 65 -1.07 21.48 -24.85
C PRO A 65 0.36 21.02 -24.51
N LYS A 66 0.94 20.14 -25.33
CA LYS A 66 2.27 19.56 -25.06
C LYS A 66 3.34 20.63 -24.98
N GLU A 67 3.19 21.73 -25.70
CA GLU A 67 4.10 22.89 -25.69
C GLU A 67 4.17 23.54 -24.29
N VAL A 68 3.08 23.46 -23.52
CA VAL A 68 3.00 23.96 -22.13
C VAL A 68 3.56 22.94 -21.14
N ALA A 69 3.63 21.66 -21.51
CA ALA A 69 4.22 20.59 -20.71
C ALA A 69 5.69 20.29 -21.07
N ALA A 70 6.17 20.73 -22.24
CA ALA A 70 7.45 20.40 -22.87
C ALA A 70 8.69 20.89 -22.13
N GLN A 71 8.54 21.53 -20.97
CA GLN A 71 9.67 21.88 -20.11
C GLN A 71 10.09 20.72 -19.20
N HIS A 72 9.32 19.63 -19.14
CA HIS A 72 9.53 18.53 -18.21
C HIS A 72 9.14 17.18 -18.81
N GLU A 73 10.08 16.23 -18.79
CA GLU A 73 9.74 14.81 -18.98
C GLU A 73 9.08 14.29 -17.69
N PRO A 74 8.01 13.49 -17.78
CA PRO A 74 7.43 12.86 -16.61
C PRO A 74 8.45 11.92 -15.96
N VAL A 75 8.29 11.65 -14.66
CA VAL A 75 8.97 10.50 -14.06
C VAL A 75 8.49 9.26 -14.81
N ALA A 76 9.40 8.66 -15.59
CA ALA A 76 9.09 7.52 -16.44
C ALA A 76 8.55 6.35 -15.61
N SER A 77 7.44 5.77 -16.06
CA SER A 77 7.07 4.39 -15.72
C SER A 77 7.67 3.45 -16.76
N SER A 78 7.95 2.20 -16.41
CA SER A 78 8.28 1.18 -17.41
C SER A 78 7.08 1.03 -18.36
N SER A 79 7.20 1.60 -19.56
CA SER A 79 6.12 1.70 -20.55
C SER A 79 5.85 0.35 -21.23
N LEU A 80 5.60 -0.69 -20.45
CA LEU A 80 5.35 -2.05 -20.94
C LEU A 80 3.90 -2.22 -21.42
N SER A 81 2.95 -1.41 -20.94
CA SER A 81 1.52 -1.61 -21.25
C SER A 81 0.93 -0.68 -22.32
N GLU A 82 1.70 0.31 -22.81
CA GLU A 82 1.22 1.18 -23.89
C GLU A 82 1.08 0.35 -25.17
N ASP A 83 -0.17 0.05 -25.52
CA ASP A 83 -0.57 -0.65 -26.74
C ASP A 83 -0.09 -2.11 -26.88
N ASP A 84 0.09 -2.85 -25.77
CA ASP A 84 0.23 -4.32 -25.84
C ASP A 84 -1.12 -4.95 -26.24
N PRO A 85 -1.28 -5.43 -27.50
CA PRO A 85 -2.55 -5.97 -27.96
C PRO A 85 -2.90 -7.27 -27.25
N ASP A 86 -1.91 -8.04 -26.82
CA ASP A 86 -2.09 -9.31 -26.13
C ASP A 86 -2.60 -9.06 -24.70
N PHE A 87 -2.04 -8.08 -24.00
CA PHE A 87 -2.55 -7.64 -22.70
C PHE A 87 -4.02 -7.18 -22.79
N LEU A 88 -4.37 -6.37 -23.79
CA LEU A 88 -5.74 -5.87 -23.97
C LEU A 88 -6.71 -6.99 -24.38
N ASN A 89 -6.26 -7.95 -25.19
CA ASN A 89 -7.04 -9.13 -25.54
C ASN A 89 -7.30 -10.00 -24.31
N LEU A 90 -6.27 -10.25 -23.48
CA LEU A 90 -6.42 -10.97 -22.22
C LEU A 90 -7.38 -10.25 -21.26
N CYS A 91 -7.27 -8.93 -21.13
CA CYS A 91 -8.21 -8.13 -20.34
C CYS A 91 -9.66 -8.31 -20.81
N ARG A 92 -9.89 -8.37 -22.12
CA ARG A 92 -11.22 -8.61 -22.71
C ARG A 92 -11.75 -9.99 -22.34
N GLU A 93 -10.95 -11.04 -22.52
CA GLU A 93 -11.32 -12.43 -22.19
C GLU A 93 -11.64 -12.59 -20.70
N VAL A 94 -10.81 -12.02 -19.82
CA VAL A 94 -11.03 -12.04 -18.36
C VAL A 94 -12.32 -11.31 -18.00
N ASN A 95 -12.57 -10.14 -18.57
CA ASN A 95 -13.79 -9.38 -18.30
C ASN A 95 -15.05 -10.15 -18.75
N GLU A 96 -15.01 -10.78 -19.93
CA GLU A 96 -16.11 -11.64 -20.39
C GLU A 96 -16.38 -12.80 -19.44
N PHE A 97 -15.34 -13.47 -18.95
CA PHE A 97 -15.46 -14.55 -17.97
C PHE A 97 -16.07 -14.06 -16.64
N LEU A 98 -15.61 -12.91 -16.12
CA LEU A 98 -16.14 -12.32 -14.90
C LEU A 98 -17.62 -11.97 -15.05
N HIS A 99 -18.04 -11.40 -16.19
CA HIS A 99 -19.44 -11.12 -16.48
C HIS A 99 -20.28 -12.40 -16.56
N LYS A 100 -19.83 -13.41 -17.31
CA LYS A 100 -20.52 -14.71 -17.45
C LYS A 100 -20.73 -15.41 -16.11
N THR A 101 -19.79 -15.28 -15.18
CA THR A 101 -19.86 -15.92 -13.86
C THR A 101 -20.48 -15.06 -12.76
N GLY A 102 -21.06 -13.90 -13.10
CA GLY A 102 -21.67 -12.99 -12.13
C GLY A 102 -20.67 -12.26 -11.21
N ARG A 103 -19.38 -12.34 -11.52
CA ARG A 103 -18.26 -11.68 -10.81
C ARG A 103 -17.86 -10.33 -11.42
N GLY A 104 -18.60 -9.86 -12.42
CA GLY A 104 -18.36 -8.55 -13.06
C GLY A 104 -18.66 -7.34 -12.18
N LYS A 105 -19.25 -7.53 -10.99
CA LYS A 105 -19.36 -6.48 -9.97
C LYS A 105 -18.00 -6.37 -9.27
N GLY A 106 -17.12 -5.51 -9.77
CA GLY A 106 -15.74 -5.35 -9.29
C GLY A 106 -15.56 -4.78 -7.88
N PHE A 107 -16.60 -4.80 -7.03
CA PHE A 107 -16.56 -4.29 -5.66
C PHE A 107 -16.97 -5.37 -4.65
N ALA A 108 -16.61 -5.16 -3.39
CA ALA A 108 -16.83 -6.13 -2.33
C ALA A 108 -18.32 -6.53 -2.18
N PRO A 109 -18.63 -7.84 -2.11
CA PRO A 109 -19.99 -8.32 -1.88
C PRO A 109 -20.43 -8.07 -0.42
N PRO A 110 -21.74 -8.12 -0.08
CA PRO A 110 -22.23 -7.87 1.28
C PRO A 110 -21.56 -8.72 2.37
N VAL A 111 -21.23 -9.99 2.07
CA VAL A 111 -20.52 -10.89 3.00
C VAL A 111 -19.13 -10.38 3.40
N TYR A 112 -18.48 -9.59 2.55
CA TYR A 112 -17.21 -8.96 2.88
C TYR A 112 -17.34 -7.98 4.05
N TYR A 113 -18.44 -7.23 4.12
CA TYR A 113 -18.68 -6.28 5.21
C TYR A 113 -18.93 -6.99 6.54
N LEU A 114 -19.50 -8.21 6.52
CA LEU A 114 -19.57 -9.05 7.72
C LEU A 114 -18.16 -9.48 8.16
N LYS A 115 -17.29 -9.90 7.23
CA LYS A 115 -15.88 -10.21 7.53
C LYS A 115 -15.16 -9.01 8.15
N VAL A 116 -15.31 -7.83 7.57
CA VAL A 116 -14.76 -6.56 8.09
C VAL A 116 -15.26 -6.31 9.52
N ALA A 117 -16.58 -6.38 9.75
CA ALA A 117 -17.17 -6.13 11.06
C ALA A 117 -16.63 -7.09 12.13
N LEU A 118 -16.55 -8.40 11.82
CA LEU A 118 -16.03 -9.41 12.74
C LEU A 118 -14.57 -9.17 13.10
N ILE A 119 -13.72 -8.87 12.11
CA ILE A 119 -12.29 -8.58 12.32
C ILE A 119 -12.12 -7.31 13.17
N LEU A 120 -12.85 -6.23 12.86
CA LEU A 120 -12.72 -4.96 13.60
C LEU A 120 -13.26 -5.09 15.03
N VAL A 121 -14.36 -5.81 15.25
CA VAL A 121 -14.87 -6.08 16.61
C VAL A 121 -13.87 -6.92 17.39
N ALA A 122 -13.32 -7.98 16.79
CA ALA A 122 -12.29 -8.78 17.42
C ALA A 122 -11.06 -7.94 17.81
N ALA A 123 -10.63 -7.03 16.93
CA ALA A 123 -9.51 -6.13 17.19
C ALA A 123 -9.76 -5.25 18.42
N VAL A 124 -10.92 -4.58 18.49
CA VAL A 124 -11.28 -3.74 19.66
C VAL A 124 -11.34 -4.56 20.94
N VAL A 125 -12.01 -5.72 20.91
CA VAL A 125 -12.18 -6.58 22.08
C VAL A 125 -10.83 -7.06 22.60
N LEU A 126 -9.97 -7.56 21.71
CA LEU A 126 -8.65 -8.04 22.07
C LEU A 126 -7.76 -6.91 22.57
N GLU A 127 -7.83 -5.74 21.94
CA GLU A 127 -7.06 -4.58 22.38
C GLU A 127 -7.44 -4.13 23.78
N VAL A 128 -8.74 -4.00 24.08
CA VAL A 128 -9.21 -3.69 25.43
C VAL A 128 -8.78 -4.78 26.42
N SER A 129 -8.82 -6.04 26.01
CA SER A 129 -8.41 -7.18 26.85
C SER A 129 -6.92 -7.13 27.16
N VAL A 130 -6.07 -6.85 26.16
CA VAL A 130 -4.63 -6.69 26.34
C VAL A 130 -4.32 -5.49 27.23
N VAL A 131 -5.07 -4.39 27.12
CA VAL A 131 -4.87 -3.21 28.00
C VAL A 131 -5.29 -3.51 29.43
N ARG A 132 -6.35 -4.30 29.67
CA ARG A 132 -6.82 -4.64 31.03
C ARG A 132 -5.95 -5.68 31.71
N GLU A 133 -5.68 -6.77 31.00
CA GLU A 133 -4.94 -7.93 31.50
C GLU A 133 -3.84 -8.29 30.49
N PRO A 134 -2.72 -7.55 30.54
CA PRO A 134 -1.66 -7.74 29.57
C PRO A 134 -1.01 -9.13 29.66
N ASN A 135 -1.21 -9.93 28.61
CA ASN A 135 -0.75 -11.31 28.47
C ASN A 135 -0.20 -11.53 27.04
N VAL A 136 0.90 -12.27 26.94
CA VAL A 136 1.56 -12.63 25.67
C VAL A 136 0.61 -13.31 24.68
N PHE A 137 -0.24 -14.23 25.13
CA PHE A 137 -1.19 -14.92 24.25
C PHE A 137 -2.21 -13.95 23.64
N LEU A 138 -2.77 -13.04 24.45
CA LEU A 138 -3.71 -12.03 23.95
C LEU A 138 -3.02 -11.02 23.02
N ALA A 139 -1.78 -10.64 23.31
CA ALA A 139 -0.98 -9.75 22.45
C ALA A 139 -0.67 -10.41 21.09
N ALA A 140 -0.32 -11.70 21.09
CA ALA A 140 -0.09 -12.46 19.86
C ALA A 140 -1.38 -12.59 19.04
N LEU A 141 -2.50 -12.90 19.70
CA LEU A 141 -3.80 -12.99 19.03
C LEU A 141 -4.25 -11.63 18.46
N LEU A 142 -4.01 -10.53 19.20
CA LEU A 142 -4.28 -9.18 18.71
C LEU A 142 -3.43 -8.84 17.48
N GLY A 143 -2.13 -9.13 17.50
CA GLY A 143 -1.28 -8.90 16.34
C GLY A 143 -1.70 -9.74 15.13
N PHE A 144 -2.20 -10.97 15.34
CA PHE A 144 -2.77 -11.78 14.27
C PHE A 144 -4.03 -11.13 13.67
N VAL A 145 -4.90 -10.58 14.52
CA VAL A 145 -6.08 -9.83 14.04
C VAL A 145 -5.68 -8.53 13.34
N PHE A 146 -4.64 -7.83 13.81
CA PHE A 146 -4.05 -6.70 13.07
C PHE A 146 -3.54 -7.14 11.71
N ALA A 147 -3.01 -8.36 11.58
CA ALA A 147 -2.63 -8.92 10.28
C ALA A 147 -3.79 -9.18 9.35
N LEU A 148 -4.91 -9.64 9.89
CA LEU A 148 -6.14 -9.72 9.11
C LEU A 148 -6.61 -8.33 8.65
N ILE A 149 -6.47 -7.28 9.47
CA ILE A 149 -6.77 -5.90 9.06
C ILE A 149 -5.84 -5.47 7.91
N GLY A 150 -4.53 -5.65 8.07
CA GLY A 150 -3.49 -5.28 7.12
C GLY A 150 -3.63 -5.96 5.75
N LEU A 151 -3.85 -7.27 5.75
CA LEU A 151 -3.87 -8.09 4.53
C LEU A 151 -5.26 -8.22 3.87
N ASN A 152 -6.34 -7.84 4.57
CA ASN A 152 -7.70 -7.92 4.00
C ASN A 152 -8.36 -6.56 3.90
N ILE A 153 -8.47 -5.82 5.00
CA ILE A 153 -9.35 -4.64 5.05
C ILE A 153 -8.67 -3.45 4.41
N GLN A 154 -7.51 -3.05 4.95
CA GLN A 154 -6.84 -1.84 4.49
C GLN A 154 -6.29 -2.01 3.08
N HIS A 155 -5.76 -3.19 2.74
CA HIS A 155 -5.19 -3.49 1.42
C HIS A 155 -6.24 -3.30 0.32
N ASP A 156 -7.36 -4.02 0.41
CA ASP A 156 -8.44 -3.94 -0.58
C ASP A 156 -9.04 -2.53 -0.65
N ALA A 157 -9.17 -1.87 0.49
CA ALA A 157 -9.71 -0.51 0.57
C ALA A 157 -8.76 0.53 -0.03
N ASN A 158 -7.46 0.43 0.23
CA ASN A 158 -6.45 1.30 -0.38
C ASN A 158 -6.19 0.95 -1.86
N HIS A 159 -6.70 -0.17 -2.37
CA HIS A 159 -6.87 -0.41 -3.82
C HIS A 159 -8.19 0.13 -4.39
N GLY A 160 -9.06 0.71 -3.57
CA GLY A 160 -10.37 1.20 -4.01
C GLY A 160 -11.36 0.09 -4.38
N ALA A 161 -11.06 -1.17 -4.04
CA ALA A 161 -11.83 -2.35 -4.45
C ALA A 161 -13.05 -2.64 -3.55
N VAL A 162 -13.19 -1.95 -2.40
CA VAL A 162 -14.25 -2.27 -1.45
C VAL A 162 -15.60 -1.66 -1.85
N SER A 163 -15.62 -0.40 -2.30
CA SER A 163 -16.87 0.31 -2.61
C SER A 163 -16.75 1.27 -3.78
N GLN A 164 -17.87 1.49 -4.48
CA GLN A 164 -18.04 2.58 -5.45
C GLN A 164 -18.00 3.97 -4.81
N ARG A 165 -18.20 4.06 -3.49
CA ARG A 165 -18.15 5.32 -2.75
C ARG A 165 -16.72 5.52 -2.24
N PRO A 166 -15.96 6.50 -2.76
CA PRO A 166 -14.56 6.66 -2.39
C PRO A 166 -14.33 6.80 -0.89
N TRP A 167 -15.22 7.50 -0.18
CA TRP A 167 -15.07 7.69 1.26
C TRP A 167 -15.11 6.38 2.07
N ILE A 168 -15.80 5.34 1.60
CA ILE A 168 -15.82 4.03 2.28
C ILE A 168 -14.43 3.38 2.18
N ASN A 169 -13.83 3.41 0.99
CA ASN A 169 -12.46 2.94 0.76
C ASN A 169 -11.45 3.74 1.59
N ILE A 170 -11.67 5.05 1.74
CA ILE A 170 -10.81 5.89 2.59
C ILE A 170 -10.89 5.44 4.05
N VAL A 171 -12.10 5.33 4.62
CA VAL A 171 -12.29 4.99 6.03
C VAL A 171 -11.72 3.59 6.33
N LEU A 172 -12.00 2.61 5.47
CA LEU A 172 -11.46 1.26 5.63
C LEU A 172 -9.95 1.20 5.33
N GLY A 173 -9.44 2.02 4.41
CA GLY A 173 -8.01 2.14 4.16
C GLY A 173 -7.25 2.72 5.35
N MET A 174 -7.89 3.62 6.11
CA MET A 174 -7.35 4.21 7.34
C MET A 174 -7.29 3.22 8.52
N THR A 175 -7.81 1.99 8.39
CA THR A 175 -7.52 0.95 9.39
C THR A 175 -6.03 0.57 9.39
N GLN A 176 -5.28 0.88 8.31
CA GLN A 176 -3.81 0.83 8.31
C GLN A 176 -3.22 1.76 9.38
N ASP A 177 -3.77 2.97 9.51
CA ASP A 177 -3.32 3.93 10.51
C ASP A 177 -3.72 3.50 11.94
N TRP A 178 -4.87 2.83 12.09
CA TRP A 178 -5.26 2.23 13.37
C TRP A 178 -4.25 1.18 13.81
N ILE A 179 -3.79 0.29 12.93
CA ILE A 179 -2.90 -0.78 13.37
C ILE A 179 -1.44 -0.31 13.58
N GLY A 180 -1.03 0.84 13.04
CA GLY A 180 0.28 1.46 13.30
C GLY A 180 1.10 1.82 12.07
N GLY A 181 0.61 1.44 10.89
CA GLY A 181 1.15 1.91 9.62
C GLY A 181 0.67 3.32 9.28
N ASN A 182 0.84 3.70 8.02
CA ASN A 182 0.31 4.95 7.49
C ASN A 182 -0.36 4.68 6.14
N SER A 183 -1.67 4.91 6.05
CA SER A 183 -2.43 4.62 4.82
C SER A 183 -1.98 5.46 3.63
N LEU A 184 -1.56 6.71 3.84
CA LEU A 184 -1.05 7.57 2.76
C LEU A 184 0.31 7.08 2.25
N LEU A 185 1.23 6.74 3.15
CA LEU A 185 2.55 6.23 2.76
C LEU A 185 2.44 4.85 2.09
N TRP A 186 1.60 3.97 2.65
CA TRP A 186 1.30 2.68 2.04
C TRP A 186 0.71 2.87 0.65
N LEU A 187 -0.30 3.73 0.50
CA LEU A 187 -0.93 3.99 -0.79
C LEU A 187 0.08 4.54 -1.81
N HIS A 188 0.92 5.49 -1.40
CA HIS A 188 1.98 6.05 -2.23
C HIS A 188 2.98 4.99 -2.68
N GLN A 189 3.58 4.25 -1.74
CA GLN A 189 4.56 3.20 -2.06
C GLN A 189 3.93 2.11 -2.91
N HIS A 190 2.79 1.61 -2.49
CA HIS A 190 2.21 0.42 -3.09
C HIS A 190 1.68 0.73 -4.48
N THR A 191 0.96 1.83 -4.67
CA THR A 191 0.28 2.10 -5.95
C THR A 191 1.13 2.86 -6.96
N THR A 192 2.01 3.77 -6.52
CA THR A 192 2.78 4.64 -7.43
C THR A 192 4.23 4.19 -7.64
N ILE A 193 4.67 3.16 -6.92
CA ILE A 193 6.02 2.60 -7.02
C ILE A 193 5.90 1.09 -7.32
N HIS A 194 5.48 0.31 -6.32
CA HIS A 194 5.49 -1.15 -6.41
C HIS A 194 4.57 -1.69 -7.52
N HIS A 195 3.29 -1.31 -7.57
CA HIS A 195 2.36 -1.85 -8.59
C HIS A 195 2.66 -1.40 -10.02
N ILE A 196 3.44 -0.34 -10.19
CA ILE A 196 3.89 0.10 -11.52
C ILE A 196 5.03 -0.79 -12.00
N GLU A 197 5.93 -1.15 -11.10
CA GLU A 197 7.15 -1.91 -11.40
C GLU A 197 7.12 -3.31 -10.79
N CYS A 198 5.93 -3.89 -10.57
CA CYS A 198 5.77 -5.01 -9.64
C CYS A 198 6.60 -6.24 -10.03
N ASN A 199 7.46 -6.69 -9.11
CA ASN A 199 8.39 -7.80 -9.29
C ASN A 199 9.46 -7.58 -10.39
N ASP A 200 9.58 -6.37 -10.94
CA ASP A 200 10.72 -6.03 -11.79
C ASP A 200 11.97 -5.98 -10.92
N LEU A 201 13.01 -6.73 -11.29
CA LEU A 201 14.18 -6.88 -10.44
C LEU A 201 14.93 -5.56 -10.25
N ASP A 202 14.94 -4.69 -11.26
CA ASP A 202 15.77 -3.50 -11.32
C ASP A 202 14.99 -2.22 -10.99
N HIS A 203 13.67 -2.25 -11.10
CA HIS A 203 12.80 -1.09 -10.87
C HIS A 203 11.91 -1.25 -9.62
N ASP A 204 11.54 -2.47 -9.23
CA ASP A 204 10.80 -2.71 -8.00
C ASP A 204 11.72 -2.57 -6.79
N ARG A 205 11.53 -1.52 -6.02
CA ARG A 205 12.25 -1.32 -4.75
C ARG A 205 12.01 -2.44 -3.75
N ASP A 206 10.92 -3.18 -3.92
CA ASP A 206 10.60 -4.32 -3.08
C ASP A 206 11.47 -5.56 -3.43
N MET A 207 12.02 -5.62 -4.65
CA MET A 207 12.88 -6.69 -5.16
C MET A 207 14.37 -6.34 -5.21
N MET A 208 14.71 -5.05 -5.09
CA MET A 208 16.11 -4.58 -5.08
C MET A 208 16.93 -5.27 -3.99
N ASP A 209 18.23 -5.44 -4.28
CA ASP A 209 19.15 -6.24 -3.46
C ASP A 209 19.10 -5.86 -1.97
N ASN A 210 18.70 -6.84 -1.15
CA ASN A 210 18.72 -6.74 0.30
C ASN A 210 19.86 -7.62 0.85
N PRO A 211 20.76 -7.08 1.68
CA PRO A 211 21.90 -7.84 2.17
C PRO A 211 21.49 -8.99 3.10
N VAL A 212 20.27 -9.00 3.62
CA VAL A 212 19.77 -9.98 4.59
C VAL A 212 18.83 -11.00 3.96
N LEU A 213 17.96 -10.59 3.03
CA LEU A 213 16.97 -11.46 2.38
C LEU A 213 17.20 -11.54 0.88
N ARG A 214 17.00 -12.73 0.31
CA ARG A 214 17.01 -12.94 -1.14
C ARG A 214 15.59 -13.17 -1.63
N PHE A 215 15.06 -12.19 -2.37
CA PHE A 215 13.69 -12.20 -2.87
C PHE A 215 13.52 -12.85 -4.25
N SER A 216 14.60 -13.04 -5.01
CA SER A 216 14.55 -13.66 -6.33
C SER A 216 15.65 -14.69 -6.55
N PRO A 217 15.35 -15.84 -7.20
CA PRO A 217 16.35 -16.82 -7.60
C PRO A 217 17.31 -16.28 -8.68
N LEU A 218 16.98 -15.16 -9.32
CA LEU A 218 17.82 -14.52 -10.35
C LEU A 218 18.94 -13.65 -9.75
N ARG A 219 18.86 -13.30 -8.46
CA ARG A 219 19.91 -12.58 -7.74
C ARG A 219 20.95 -13.54 -7.16
N SER A 220 22.18 -13.08 -6.98
CA SER A 220 23.22 -13.88 -6.32
C SER A 220 22.85 -14.19 -4.87
N ARG A 221 23.29 -15.34 -4.36
CA ARG A 221 22.97 -15.82 -3.00
C ARG A 221 24.20 -15.78 -2.11
N TRP A 222 24.11 -15.07 -0.99
CA TRP A 222 25.07 -15.17 0.10
C TRP A 222 24.85 -16.46 0.89
N PHE A 223 25.91 -17.04 1.48
CA PHE A 223 25.81 -18.35 2.14
C PHE A 223 24.73 -18.38 3.23
N PHE A 224 24.58 -17.32 4.03
CA PHE A 224 23.59 -17.27 5.10
C PHE A 224 22.15 -17.17 4.58
N GLN A 225 21.92 -16.62 3.38
CA GLN A 225 20.58 -16.54 2.77
C GLN A 225 20.00 -17.92 2.43
N SER A 226 20.83 -18.97 2.41
CA SER A 226 20.31 -20.35 2.37
C SER A 226 19.49 -20.73 3.62
N LEU A 227 19.71 -20.05 4.74
CA LEU A 227 19.00 -20.25 6.00
C LEU A 227 17.84 -19.27 6.19
N GLN A 228 17.49 -18.47 5.17
CA GLN A 228 16.49 -17.41 5.32
C GLN A 228 15.11 -17.91 5.77
N GLY A 229 14.73 -19.14 5.43
CA GLY A 229 13.51 -19.76 5.95
C GLY A 229 13.45 -19.85 7.48
N PHE A 230 14.61 -19.92 8.16
CA PHE A 230 14.68 -20.02 9.63
C PHE A 230 14.67 -18.65 10.31
N TYR A 231 15.42 -17.68 9.79
CA TYR A 231 15.53 -16.36 10.43
C TYR A 231 14.51 -15.34 9.92
N PHE A 232 13.83 -15.60 8.79
CA PHE A 232 12.84 -14.69 8.22
C PHE A 232 11.74 -14.35 9.24
N LEU A 233 11.20 -15.34 9.96
CA LEU A 233 10.18 -15.11 10.99
C LEU A 233 10.67 -14.17 12.11
N ALA A 234 11.95 -14.26 12.48
CA ALA A 234 12.55 -13.39 13.49
C ALA A 234 12.79 -11.96 12.95
N LEU A 235 13.16 -11.82 11.69
CA LEU A 235 13.26 -10.51 11.04
C LEU A 235 11.90 -9.85 10.89
N GLU A 236 10.91 -10.65 10.48
CA GLU A 236 9.54 -10.20 10.32
C GLU A 236 9.07 -9.64 11.65
N ALA A 237 9.24 -10.37 12.75
CA ALA A 237 8.90 -9.89 14.09
C ALA A 237 9.46 -8.50 14.48
N GLY A 238 10.57 -8.05 13.88
CA GLY A 238 11.13 -6.71 14.06
C GLY A 238 10.66 -5.66 13.02
N TYR A 239 10.02 -6.08 11.94
CA TYR A 239 9.58 -5.24 10.82
C TYR A 239 8.62 -4.13 11.23
N ALA A 240 7.72 -4.41 12.17
CA ALA A 240 6.83 -3.41 12.74
C ALA A 240 7.58 -2.18 13.29
N ALA A 241 8.72 -2.38 13.94
CA ALA A 241 9.55 -1.29 14.44
C ALA A 241 10.15 -0.46 13.29
N LYS A 242 10.58 -1.12 12.20
CA LYS A 242 11.06 -0.46 10.98
C LYS A 242 9.98 0.40 10.34
N VAL A 243 8.75 -0.10 10.22
CA VAL A 243 7.62 0.66 9.66
C VAL A 243 7.31 1.86 10.55
N ILE A 244 7.18 1.67 11.86
CA ILE A 244 6.77 2.75 12.77
C ILE A 244 7.81 3.87 12.83
N ILE A 245 9.10 3.54 12.88
CA ILE A 245 10.18 4.51 12.90
C ILE A 245 10.36 5.14 11.51
N GLY A 246 10.45 4.31 10.47
CA GLY A 246 10.69 4.76 9.09
C GLY A 246 9.58 5.65 8.56
N ASP A 247 8.32 5.37 8.91
CA ASP A 247 7.19 6.18 8.46
C ASP A 247 7.19 7.59 9.04
N TRP A 248 7.72 7.82 10.25
CA TRP A 248 7.89 9.18 10.77
C TRP A 248 8.88 9.96 9.89
N TYR A 249 10.01 9.35 9.57
CA TYR A 249 11.00 9.93 8.68
C TYR A 249 10.41 10.23 7.29
N ASN A 250 9.73 9.25 6.69
CA ASN A 250 9.08 9.37 5.39
C ASN A 250 7.98 10.44 5.38
N LEU A 251 7.14 10.51 6.41
CA LEU A 251 6.07 11.50 6.51
C LEU A 251 6.60 12.92 6.68
N LEU A 252 7.64 13.11 7.52
CA LEU A 252 8.30 14.40 7.74
C LEU A 252 8.98 14.92 6.46
N LEU A 253 9.54 14.03 5.66
CA LEU A 253 10.15 14.38 4.37
C LEU A 253 9.14 14.41 3.21
N ASN A 254 7.88 14.04 3.45
CA ASN A 254 6.83 13.93 2.44
C ASN A 254 7.27 13.06 1.24
N MET A 255 7.87 11.90 1.51
CA MET A 255 8.42 10.98 0.51
C MET A 255 8.45 9.55 1.06
N TYR A 256 8.58 8.56 0.19
CA TYR A 256 8.84 7.18 0.59
C TYR A 256 10.05 6.63 -0.18
N GLU A 257 11.06 6.15 0.56
CA GLU A 257 12.30 5.57 0.05
C GLU A 257 13.14 6.42 -0.92
N GLY A 258 12.81 7.69 -1.15
CA GLY A 258 13.46 8.49 -2.19
C GLY A 258 12.47 9.16 -3.14
N VAL A 259 11.23 8.68 -3.15
CA VAL A 259 10.21 9.11 -4.10
C VAL A 259 9.23 10.07 -3.41
N PRO A 260 9.18 11.36 -3.80
CA PRO A 260 8.30 12.35 -3.18
C PRO A 260 6.83 12.06 -3.41
N ILE A 261 6.00 12.35 -2.41
CA ILE A 261 4.54 12.34 -2.50
C ILE A 261 4.11 13.62 -3.21
N SER A 262 3.26 13.50 -4.25
CA SER A 262 2.79 14.68 -5.00
C SER A 262 2.11 15.70 -4.10
N ARG A 263 2.40 16.99 -4.31
CA ARG A 263 1.79 18.09 -3.56
C ARG A 263 0.31 18.30 -3.87
N THR A 264 -0.22 17.62 -4.89
CA THR A 264 -1.66 17.70 -5.20
C THR A 264 -2.50 16.79 -4.29
N VAL A 265 -1.86 15.88 -3.54
CA VAL A 265 -2.54 15.08 -2.51
C VAL A 265 -3.27 16.02 -1.54
N PRO A 266 -4.57 15.79 -1.25
CA PRO A 266 -5.31 16.66 -0.35
C PRO A 266 -4.64 16.76 1.02
N GLY A 267 -4.38 17.98 1.51
CA GLY A 267 -3.64 18.20 2.76
C GLY A 267 -4.27 17.54 4.00
N TRP A 268 -5.59 17.32 4.00
CA TRP A 268 -6.24 16.57 5.09
C TRP A 268 -5.72 15.14 5.22
N ARG A 269 -5.25 14.49 4.13
CA ARG A 269 -4.65 13.15 4.18
C ARG A 269 -3.40 13.17 5.05
N TRP A 270 -2.51 14.12 4.79
CA TRP A 270 -1.27 14.27 5.54
C TRP A 270 -1.55 14.53 7.04
N TRP A 271 -2.43 15.49 7.34
CA TRP A 271 -2.81 15.78 8.72
C TRP A 271 -3.53 14.62 9.41
N SER A 272 -4.34 13.84 8.68
CA SER A 272 -4.98 12.64 9.21
C SER A 272 -3.96 11.56 9.57
N SER A 273 -2.88 11.40 8.78
CA SER A 273 -1.78 10.50 9.10
C SER A 273 -1.04 10.91 10.37
N VAL A 274 -0.78 12.21 10.56
CA VAL A 274 -0.17 12.72 11.79
C VAL A 274 -1.06 12.47 13.01
N LEU A 275 -2.35 12.83 12.91
CA LEU A 275 -3.31 12.61 13.99
C LEU A 275 -3.43 11.13 14.34
N ALA A 276 -3.56 10.25 13.34
CA ALA A 276 -3.73 8.83 13.56
C ALA A 276 -2.49 8.21 14.24
N ARG A 277 -1.28 8.68 13.90
CA ARG A 277 -0.04 8.27 14.60
C ARG A 277 -0.01 8.71 16.06
N ILE A 278 -0.44 9.93 16.36
CA ILE A 278 -0.55 10.41 17.75
C ILE A 278 -1.57 9.55 18.50
N CYS A 279 -2.75 9.30 17.92
CA CYS A 279 -3.76 8.43 18.50
C CYS A 279 -3.23 7.01 18.73
N TRP A 280 -2.47 6.46 17.79
CA TRP A 280 -1.83 5.15 17.93
C TRP A 280 -0.84 5.12 19.09
N LEU A 281 0.06 6.12 19.19
CA LEU A 281 1.03 6.22 20.29
C LEU A 281 0.33 6.35 21.65
N VAL A 282 -0.71 7.17 21.74
CA VAL A 282 -1.49 7.30 22.97
C VAL A 282 -2.13 5.97 23.34
N ARG A 283 -2.78 5.31 22.39
CA ARG A 283 -3.56 4.09 22.61
C ARG A 283 -2.72 2.86 22.93
N LEU A 284 -1.64 2.62 22.19
CA LEU A 284 -0.82 1.41 22.33
C LEU A 284 0.45 1.60 23.18
N VAL A 285 0.84 2.84 23.48
CA VAL A 285 2.05 3.11 24.30
C VAL A 285 1.68 3.88 25.57
N ALA A 286 1.13 5.09 25.46
CA ALA A 286 0.95 5.97 26.62
C ALA A 286 -0.05 5.42 27.65
N ILE A 287 -1.23 4.95 27.20
CA ILE A 287 -2.26 4.38 28.09
C ILE A 287 -1.74 3.14 28.82
N PRO A 288 -1.17 2.12 28.15
CA PRO A 288 -0.59 0.97 28.85
C PRO A 288 0.50 1.36 29.85
N VAL A 289 1.40 2.29 29.49
CA VAL A 289 2.47 2.76 30.39
C VAL A 289 1.91 3.46 31.62
N TYR A 290 0.89 4.30 31.44
CA TYR A 290 0.23 4.99 32.54
C TYR A 290 -0.47 4.02 33.51
N LEU A 291 -1.14 2.98 32.98
CA LEU A 291 -1.90 2.03 33.79
C LEU A 291 -1.03 0.98 34.49
N HIS A 292 0.04 0.51 33.84
CA HIS A 292 0.82 -0.65 34.29
C HIS A 292 2.28 -0.35 34.65
N GLY A 293 2.77 0.85 34.33
CA GLY A 293 4.17 1.23 34.49
C GLY A 293 5.05 0.76 33.32
N TRP A 294 6.12 1.51 33.05
CA TRP A 294 7.00 1.32 31.88
C TRP A 294 7.58 -0.10 31.76
N GLN A 295 8.13 -0.69 32.85
CA GLN A 295 8.76 -2.01 32.75
C GLN A 295 7.76 -3.10 32.35
N ALA A 296 6.56 -3.04 32.95
CA ALA A 296 5.45 -3.92 32.64
C ALA A 296 4.96 -3.72 31.20
N SER A 297 4.85 -2.49 30.73
CA SER A 297 4.38 -2.21 29.37
C SER A 297 5.40 -2.60 28.31
N CYS A 298 6.70 -2.37 28.52
CA CYS A 298 7.74 -2.74 27.56
C CYS A 298 7.88 -4.25 27.37
N PHE A 299 7.90 -5.02 28.46
CA PHE A 299 7.94 -6.49 28.40
C PHE A 299 6.76 -7.06 27.59
N ARG A 300 5.60 -6.38 27.63
CA ARG A 300 4.35 -6.85 27.03
C ARG A 300 4.10 -6.28 25.64
N ALA A 301 4.57 -5.07 25.36
CA ALA A 301 4.54 -4.43 24.04
C ALA A 301 5.47 -5.14 23.05
N GLN A 302 6.60 -5.69 23.50
CA GLN A 302 7.50 -6.50 22.66
C GLN A 302 6.76 -7.59 21.88
N HIS A 303 5.72 -8.19 22.45
CA HIS A 303 4.95 -9.27 21.84
C HIS A 303 3.90 -8.79 20.83
N MET A 304 3.44 -7.54 20.94
CA MET A 304 2.56 -6.91 19.94
C MET A 304 3.30 -6.67 18.61
N PHE A 305 4.56 -6.22 18.70
CA PHE A 305 5.39 -5.94 17.52
C PHE A 305 5.73 -7.21 16.72
N ILE A 306 5.95 -8.33 17.42
CA ILE A 306 6.30 -9.63 16.82
C ILE A 306 5.24 -10.13 15.84
N VAL A 307 3.95 -9.86 16.10
CA VAL A 307 2.86 -10.36 15.25
C VAL A 307 2.28 -9.25 14.35
N HIS A 308 2.38 -7.97 14.74
CA HIS A 308 2.06 -6.83 13.86
C HIS A 308 2.97 -6.76 12.63
N ALA A 309 4.18 -7.31 12.72
CA ALA A 309 5.04 -7.65 11.61
C ALA A 309 4.31 -8.33 10.45
N LEU A 310 3.73 -9.51 10.72
CA LEU A 310 2.98 -10.32 9.76
C LEU A 310 1.82 -9.53 9.11
N ALA A 311 1.34 -8.48 9.77
CA ALA A 311 0.26 -7.61 9.32
C ALA A 311 0.63 -6.54 8.32
N CYS A 312 1.81 -5.95 8.51
CA CYS A 312 2.32 -4.90 7.64
C CYS A 312 3.04 -5.47 6.42
N THR A 313 3.04 -6.80 6.27
CA THR A 313 3.69 -7.44 5.13
C THR A 313 3.00 -7.08 3.83
N ARG A 314 3.86 -6.78 2.84
CA ARG A 314 3.59 -6.89 1.41
C ARG A 314 2.91 -8.24 1.15
N PRO A 315 2.01 -8.42 0.18
CA PRO A 315 1.43 -9.73 -0.08
C PRO A 315 2.54 -10.77 -0.34
N ILE A 316 2.79 -11.61 0.67
CA ILE A 316 3.68 -12.79 0.63
C ILE A 316 2.93 -14.10 0.29
N PRO A 317 1.91 -14.18 -0.59
CA PRO A 317 1.47 -15.51 -1.04
C PRO A 317 2.56 -16.23 -1.84
N PHE A 318 3.45 -15.50 -2.53
CA PHE A 318 4.40 -16.11 -3.47
C PHE A 318 5.67 -16.69 -2.80
N MET A 319 6.18 -16.10 -1.71
CA MET A 319 7.42 -16.63 -1.10
C MET A 319 7.23 -17.94 -0.33
N PHE A 320 6.05 -18.24 0.23
CA PHE A 320 5.88 -19.47 1.00
C PHE A 320 5.83 -20.73 0.13
N HIS A 321 5.27 -20.65 -1.08
CA HIS A 321 5.25 -21.80 -1.99
C HIS A 321 6.64 -22.02 -2.62
N GLU A 322 7.33 -20.95 -2.98
CA GLU A 322 8.66 -21.04 -3.60
C GLU A 322 9.77 -21.34 -2.58
N ALA A 323 9.76 -20.76 -1.38
CA ALA A 323 10.84 -21.01 -0.40
C ALA A 323 10.98 -22.50 0.01
N PHE A 324 9.89 -23.27 -0.06
CA PHE A 324 9.94 -24.72 0.19
C PHE A 324 10.39 -25.53 -1.04
N ASP A 325 9.99 -25.16 -2.26
CA ASP A 325 10.41 -25.86 -3.49
C ASP A 325 11.90 -25.59 -3.83
N TRP A 326 12.44 -24.44 -3.43
CA TRP A 326 13.82 -24.04 -3.71
C TRP A 326 14.84 -24.39 -2.61
N ALA A 327 14.39 -24.85 -1.44
CA ALA A 327 15.26 -25.46 -0.43
C ALA A 327 15.61 -26.92 -0.78
N SER A 328 14.88 -27.51 -1.73
CA SER A 328 15.02 -28.91 -2.17
C SER A 328 15.87 -29.12 -3.44
N ASN A 329 16.48 -28.07 -4.02
CA ASN A 329 17.40 -28.18 -5.16
C ASN A 329 18.80 -27.63 -4.86
#